data_AF-A0A2I0XDW2-F1
#
_entry.id   AF-A0A2I0XDW2-F1
#
_cell.length_a   1.000
_cell.length_b   1.000
_cell.length_c   1.000
_cell.angle_alpha   90.00
_cell.angle_beta   90.00
_cell.angle_gamma   90.00
#
_symmetry.space_group_name_H-M   'P 1'
#
loop_
_entity.id
_entity.type
_entity.pdbx_description
1 polymer ?
#
loop_
_entity_poly.entity_id
_entity_poly.type
_entity_poly.pdbx_seq_one_letter_code
_entity_poly.pdbx_strand_id
1 'polypeptide(L)'
;MERRLLLLLLRFASLSLLFSAFAINLAGSQGIGVNYGMKGDNLPSPSQVISLYKSRNITKLRLFYPDANALSALKNSGIEVILGTYNEDLQSLAGDTSAATSWVHTNVAPYASAVDFRCIDVGNEVIPGDSANYVLPAMRNIAAALHAAGFNIPVSTAVSTAVLGTSYPPSQGAFSDQASQVLGPIISFLASNGSPLLVNVYPYFAYSGNPGQVRLDYSLFQASGVVVQDGSLGYSNLFDAMVDSVYSALQRLDGSGVDVVVSETGWPSAGGETGATVDNARIYNNNLVKHVNKAAGTPKFPGKPLEVYMFAMFNEDQKPVGTERNFGMFYPDMTEVYHVDF
;
A
#
# COMPACT_ATOMS: atom_id res chain seq x y z
N MET A 1 -56.27 -7.84 19.82
CA MET A 1 -55.00 -8.59 19.74
C MET A 1 -54.19 -8.18 18.53
N GLU A 2 -54.82 -8.01 17.36
CA GLU A 2 -54.16 -7.76 16.07
C GLU A 2 -53.44 -6.42 15.94
N ARG A 3 -53.97 -5.32 16.52
CA ARG A 3 -53.28 -4.01 16.47
C ARG A 3 -51.95 -3.96 17.24
N ARG A 4 -51.80 -4.77 18.30
CA ARG A 4 -50.54 -4.85 19.06
C ARG A 4 -49.49 -5.71 18.33
N LEU A 5 -49.93 -6.70 17.56
CA LEU A 5 -49.05 -7.54 16.74
C LEU A 5 -48.49 -6.77 15.53
N LEU A 6 -49.33 -5.94 14.88
CA LEU A 6 -48.92 -5.09 13.76
C LEU A 6 -47.89 -4.01 14.17
N LEU A 7 -48.07 -3.42 15.35
CA LEU A 7 -47.12 -2.43 15.92
C LEU A 7 -45.80 -3.07 16.39
N LEU A 8 -45.80 -4.35 16.81
CA LEU A 8 -44.57 -5.09 17.09
C LEU A 8 -43.81 -5.41 15.80
N LEU A 9 -44.50 -5.88 14.76
CA LEU A 9 -43.90 -6.20 13.46
C LEU A 9 -43.31 -4.97 12.76
N LEU A 10 -43.94 -3.80 12.87
CA LEU A 10 -43.40 -2.53 12.37
C LEU A 10 -42.17 -2.03 13.15
N ARG A 11 -42.07 -2.35 14.45
CA ARG A 11 -40.88 -2.04 15.27
C ARG A 11 -39.71 -2.98 14.97
N PHE A 12 -39.97 -4.25 14.67
CA PHE A 12 -38.93 -5.17 14.19
C PHE A 12 -38.47 -4.82 12.77
N ALA A 13 -39.38 -4.44 11.87
CA ALA A 13 -39.01 -4.01 10.52
C ALA A 13 -38.17 -2.71 10.51
N SER A 14 -38.45 -1.77 11.42
CA SER A 14 -37.66 -0.53 11.57
C SER A 14 -36.33 -0.73 12.30
N LEU A 15 -36.21 -1.74 13.18
CA LEU A 15 -34.92 -2.13 13.78
C LEU A 15 -34.03 -2.92 12.80
N SER A 16 -34.62 -3.71 11.90
CA SER A 16 -33.89 -4.43 10.84
C SER A 16 -33.38 -3.49 9.73
N LEU A 17 -34.11 -2.41 9.44
CA LEU A 17 -33.67 -1.38 8.49
C LEU A 17 -32.60 -0.42 9.05
N LEU A 18 -32.45 -0.32 10.37
CA LEU A 18 -31.38 0.48 11.01
C LEU A 18 -30.09 -0.30 11.25
N PHE A 19 -30.11 -1.64 11.13
CA PHE A 19 -28.90 -2.48 11.18
C PHE A 19 -28.29 -2.78 9.79
N SER A 20 -28.90 -2.27 8.72
CA SER A 20 -28.45 -2.49 7.34
C SER A 20 -27.53 -1.39 6.80
N ALA A 21 -27.20 -0.38 7.62
CA ALA A 21 -26.37 0.77 7.24
C ALA A 21 -24.96 0.78 7.88
N PHE A 22 -24.54 -0.33 8.50
CA PHE A 22 -23.18 -0.48 9.04
C PHE A 22 -22.57 -1.84 8.68
N ALA A 23 -22.72 -2.25 7.43
CA ALA A 23 -21.68 -3.04 6.80
C ALA A 23 -20.60 -2.04 6.36
N ILE A 24 -19.61 -1.81 7.22
CA ILE A 24 -18.33 -1.27 6.75
C ILE A 24 -17.82 -2.31 5.76
N ASN A 25 -18.06 -2.09 4.46
CA ASN A 25 -17.29 -2.75 3.42
C ASN A 25 -15.87 -2.18 3.48
N LEU A 26 -15.08 -2.65 4.44
CA LEU A 26 -13.63 -2.71 4.30
C LEU A 26 -13.28 -4.11 3.74
N ALA A 27 -14.03 -4.54 2.73
CA ALA A 27 -13.51 -5.55 1.82
C ALA A 27 -12.42 -4.86 1.01
N GLY A 28 -11.20 -5.43 0.99
CA GLY A 28 -10.04 -4.86 0.31
C GLY A 28 -10.40 -4.24 -1.04
N SER A 29 -10.04 -2.96 -1.21
CA SER A 29 -10.34 -2.21 -2.42
C SER A 29 -9.55 -2.82 -3.57
N GLN A 30 -10.19 -3.59 -4.45
CA GLN A 30 -9.52 -4.08 -5.65
C GLN A 30 -9.03 -2.89 -6.46
N GLY A 31 -7.78 -2.90 -6.88
CA GLY A 31 -7.35 -1.97 -7.91
C GLY A 31 -5.87 -1.68 -7.93
N ILE A 32 -5.49 -1.06 -9.03
CA ILE A 32 -4.16 -0.52 -9.27
C ILE A 32 -4.16 0.96 -8.91
N GLY A 33 -3.27 1.33 -8.00
CA GLY A 33 -2.83 2.69 -7.77
C GLY A 33 -1.44 2.93 -8.32
N VAL A 34 -1.02 4.20 -8.32
CA VAL A 34 0.35 4.58 -8.69
C VAL A 34 0.93 5.48 -7.61
N ASN A 35 2.19 5.27 -7.26
CA ASN A 35 2.92 6.13 -6.35
C ASN A 35 3.28 7.45 -7.05
N TYR A 36 2.94 8.58 -6.44
CA TYR A 36 3.38 9.89 -6.91
C TYR A 36 4.66 10.29 -6.18
N GLY A 37 5.79 9.79 -6.70
CA GLY A 37 7.13 10.23 -6.30
C GLY A 37 7.40 11.66 -6.74
N MET A 38 8.01 12.45 -5.86
CA MET A 38 8.25 13.88 -6.04
C MET A 38 9.73 14.25 -5.83
N LYS A 39 10.65 13.27 -5.81
CA LYS A 39 12.10 13.50 -5.70
C LYS A 39 12.70 13.80 -7.07
N GLY A 40 12.29 14.91 -7.69
CA GLY A 40 12.91 15.44 -8.91
C GLY A 40 12.65 16.94 -9.10
N ASP A 41 13.55 17.64 -9.78
CA ASP A 41 13.42 19.08 -10.05
C ASP A 41 12.89 19.44 -11.44
N ASN A 42 12.59 18.43 -12.25
CA ASN A 42 12.06 18.55 -13.61
C ASN A 42 10.64 18.01 -13.77
N LEU A 43 9.96 17.68 -12.66
CA LEU A 43 8.64 17.04 -12.68
C LEU A 43 7.52 18.04 -13.07
N PRO A 44 6.41 17.56 -13.69
CA PRO A 44 5.25 18.40 -13.97
C PRO A 44 4.61 18.96 -12.70
N SER A 45 3.83 20.03 -12.86
CA SER A 45 3.04 20.55 -11.74
C SER A 45 2.01 19.53 -11.24
N PRO A 46 1.65 19.52 -9.95
CA PRO A 46 0.71 18.53 -9.42
C PRO A 46 -0.64 18.50 -10.15
N SER A 47 -1.14 19.64 -10.66
CA SER A 47 -2.39 19.67 -11.46
C SER A 47 -2.27 18.92 -12.79
N GLN A 48 -1.12 19.01 -13.47
CA GLN A 48 -0.83 18.23 -14.67
C GLN A 48 -0.73 16.74 -14.33
N VAL A 49 -0.08 16.41 -13.20
CA VAL A 49 0.03 15.02 -12.74
C VAL A 49 -1.34 14.43 -12.43
N ILE A 50 -2.19 15.11 -11.65
CA ILE A 50 -3.55 14.63 -11.36
C ILE A 50 -4.39 14.49 -12.64
N SER A 51 -4.19 15.37 -13.63
CA SER A 51 -4.82 15.23 -14.95
C SER A 51 -4.34 13.98 -15.70
N LEU A 52 -3.05 13.64 -15.58
CA LEU A 52 -2.48 12.41 -16.14
C LEU A 52 -3.03 11.16 -15.43
N TYR A 53 -3.16 11.17 -14.10
CA TYR A 53 -3.81 10.07 -13.36
C TYR A 53 -5.22 9.81 -13.91
N LYS A 54 -6.02 10.87 -14.08
CA LYS A 54 -7.38 10.77 -14.62
C LYS A 54 -7.41 10.29 -16.07
N SER A 55 -6.52 10.78 -16.93
CA SER A 55 -6.49 10.36 -18.34
C SER A 55 -6.09 8.90 -18.53
N ARG A 56 -5.43 8.31 -17.52
CA ARG A 56 -5.04 6.89 -17.45
C ARG A 56 -5.99 6.02 -16.62
N ASN A 57 -7.12 6.56 -16.17
CA ASN A 57 -8.06 5.87 -15.28
C ASN A 57 -7.43 5.34 -13.98
N ILE A 58 -6.36 5.97 -13.50
CA ILE A 58 -5.74 5.63 -12.22
C ILE A 58 -6.53 6.30 -11.12
N THR A 59 -7.16 5.50 -10.26
CA THR A 59 -8.10 5.95 -9.23
C THR A 59 -7.52 5.93 -7.82
N LYS A 60 -6.26 5.48 -7.67
CA LYS A 60 -5.56 5.37 -6.39
C LYS A 60 -4.17 5.99 -6.50
N LEU A 61 -3.79 6.76 -5.49
CA LEU A 61 -2.52 7.47 -5.43
C LEU A 61 -1.90 7.34 -4.03
N ARG A 62 -0.58 7.15 -3.95
CA ARG A 62 0.16 7.29 -2.70
C ARG A 62 1.10 8.49 -2.76
N LEU A 63 0.93 9.42 -1.83
CA LEU A 63 1.87 10.50 -1.53
C LEU A 63 2.75 10.07 -0.37
N PHE A 64 4.06 10.25 -0.49
CA PHE A 64 5.02 9.87 0.56
C PHE A 64 5.09 10.85 1.73
N TYR A 65 4.58 12.07 1.54
CA TYR A 65 4.57 13.14 2.53
C TYR A 65 3.47 14.16 2.19
N PRO A 66 3.06 15.04 3.13
CA PRO A 66 1.95 15.96 2.91
C PRO A 66 2.35 17.18 2.09
N ASP A 67 2.45 17.02 0.77
CA ASP A 67 2.64 18.13 -0.16
C ASP A 67 1.33 18.92 -0.35
N ALA A 68 1.31 20.18 0.08
CA ALA A 68 0.12 21.01 0.04
C ALA A 68 -0.36 21.32 -1.39
N ASN A 69 0.53 21.35 -2.38
CA ASN A 69 0.17 21.61 -3.78
C ASN A 69 -0.49 20.37 -4.41
N ALA A 70 0.05 19.18 -4.14
CA ALA A 70 -0.53 17.91 -4.56
C ALA A 70 -1.91 17.69 -3.90
N LEU A 71 -2.01 17.88 -2.58
CA LEU A 71 -3.29 17.79 -1.86
C LEU A 71 -4.32 18.80 -2.38
N SER A 72 -3.89 20.01 -2.76
CA SER A 72 -4.78 20.99 -3.39
C SER A 72 -5.25 20.56 -4.78
N ALA A 73 -4.36 19.97 -5.59
CA ALA A 73 -4.70 19.46 -6.91
C ALA A 73 -5.61 18.21 -6.86
N LEU A 74 -5.57 17.45 -5.76
CA LEU A 74 -6.39 16.27 -5.52
C LEU A 74 -7.84 16.59 -5.14
N LYS A 75 -8.17 17.84 -4.76
CA LYS A 75 -9.54 18.22 -4.37
C LYS A 75 -10.54 17.92 -5.48
N ASN A 76 -11.58 17.17 -5.14
CA ASN A 76 -12.66 16.69 -6.01
C ASN A 76 -12.17 15.88 -7.22
N SER A 77 -10.99 15.26 -7.13
CA SER A 77 -10.45 14.43 -8.20
C SER A 77 -11.13 13.06 -8.30
N GLY A 78 -11.67 12.54 -7.19
CA GLY A 78 -12.18 11.18 -7.05
C GLY A 78 -11.07 10.11 -6.94
N ILE A 79 -9.82 10.53 -6.75
CA ILE A 79 -8.67 9.65 -6.56
C ILE A 79 -8.49 9.38 -5.06
N GLU A 80 -8.46 8.11 -4.68
CA GLU A 80 -8.18 7.66 -3.32
C GLU A 80 -6.70 7.89 -2.96
N VAL A 81 -6.43 8.46 -1.79
CA VAL A 81 -5.08 8.90 -1.40
C VAL A 81 -4.59 8.17 -0.14
N ILE A 82 -3.49 7.43 -0.26
CA ILE A 82 -2.64 7.11 0.89
C ILE A 82 -1.71 8.30 1.12
N LEU A 83 -1.80 8.91 2.31
CA LEU A 83 -0.99 10.08 2.68
C LEU A 83 0.07 9.69 3.71
N GLY A 84 1.33 9.74 3.31
CA GLY A 84 2.48 9.50 4.17
C GLY A 84 2.81 10.68 5.11
N THR A 85 3.41 10.36 6.25
CA THR A 85 4.19 11.30 7.07
C THR A 85 5.64 11.34 6.58
N TYR A 86 6.38 12.40 6.92
CA TYR A 86 7.83 12.31 6.89
C TYR A 86 8.32 11.33 7.97
N ASN A 87 9.36 10.55 7.68
CA ASN A 87 9.96 9.66 8.69
C ASN A 87 10.60 10.47 9.82
N GLU A 88 11.11 11.66 9.49
CA GLU A 88 11.75 12.61 10.39
C GLU A 88 10.76 13.19 11.42
N ASP A 89 9.46 13.20 11.11
CA ASP A 89 8.42 13.70 12.01
C ASP A 89 8.04 12.67 13.10
N LEU A 90 8.38 11.39 12.92
CA LEU A 90 7.88 10.29 13.77
C LEU A 90 8.17 10.51 15.25
N GLN A 91 9.38 10.98 15.60
CA GLN A 91 9.73 11.23 16.99
C GLN A 91 8.85 12.32 17.63
N SER A 92 8.59 13.40 16.89
CA SER A 92 7.73 14.50 17.34
C SER A 92 6.28 14.03 17.49
N LEU A 93 5.76 13.35 16.46
CA LEU A 93 4.40 12.81 16.43
C LEU A 93 4.17 11.77 17.54
N ALA A 94 5.19 11.00 17.90
CA ALA A 94 5.17 10.03 19.00
C ALA A 94 5.19 10.69 20.38
N GLY A 95 6.05 11.69 20.56
CA GLY A 95 6.33 12.29 21.88
C GLY A 95 5.34 13.37 22.31
N ASP A 96 4.64 14.01 21.36
CA ASP A 96 3.77 15.16 21.64
C ASP A 96 2.43 15.05 20.91
N THR A 97 1.35 14.86 21.68
CA THR A 97 -0.03 14.83 21.16
C THR A 97 -0.45 16.12 20.47
N SER A 98 0.11 17.27 20.86
CA SER A 98 -0.16 18.55 20.22
C SER A 98 0.51 18.66 18.85
N ALA A 99 1.66 18.01 18.65
CA ALA A 99 2.30 17.88 17.35
C ALA A 99 1.44 17.05 16.40
N ALA A 100 0.92 15.89 16.84
CA ALA A 100 0.01 15.08 16.04
C ALA A 100 -1.31 15.81 15.69
N THR A 101 -1.87 16.54 16.66
CA THR A 101 -3.06 17.39 16.45
C THR A 101 -2.78 18.48 15.41
N SER A 102 -1.64 19.17 15.51
CA SER A 102 -1.21 20.19 14.56
C SER A 102 -0.97 19.62 13.17
N TRP A 103 -0.37 18.42 13.08
CA TRP A 103 -0.15 17.71 11.82
C TRP A 103 -1.49 17.41 11.13
N VAL A 104 -2.48 16.87 11.85
CA VAL A 104 -3.82 16.60 11.28
C VAL A 104 -4.52 17.88 10.85
N HIS A 105 -4.49 18.94 11.66
CA HIS A 105 -5.10 20.23 11.31
C HIS A 105 -4.46 20.91 10.11
N THR A 106 -3.17 20.68 9.87
CA THR A 106 -2.43 21.28 8.76
C THR A 106 -2.58 20.46 7.48
N ASN A 107 -2.45 19.13 7.59
CA ASN A 107 -2.23 18.26 6.43
C ASN A 107 -3.48 17.48 6.00
N VAL A 108 -4.47 17.32 6.88
CA VAL A 108 -5.68 16.52 6.59
C VAL A 108 -6.93 17.38 6.61
N ALA A 109 -7.17 18.11 7.71
CA ALA A 109 -8.42 18.86 7.91
C ALA A 109 -8.79 19.83 6.77
N PRO A 110 -7.85 20.58 6.15
CA PRO A 110 -8.17 21.52 5.06
C PRO A 110 -8.57 20.84 3.74
N TYR A 111 -8.39 19.51 3.65
CA TYR A 111 -8.57 18.71 2.44
C TYR A 111 -9.63 17.62 2.61
N ALA A 112 -9.94 17.20 3.84
CA ALA A 112 -10.76 16.03 4.15
C ALA A 112 -12.19 16.05 3.59
N SER A 113 -12.74 17.23 3.24
CA SER A 113 -14.05 17.34 2.60
C SER A 113 -14.04 17.18 1.08
N ALA A 114 -12.86 17.19 0.45
CA ALA A 114 -12.69 17.17 -1.00
C ALA A 114 -11.62 16.18 -1.49
N VAL A 115 -10.81 15.61 -0.60
CA VAL A 115 -9.82 14.58 -0.92
C VAL A 115 -10.25 13.27 -0.26
N ASP A 116 -10.31 12.21 -1.07
CA ASP A 116 -10.72 10.88 -0.62
C ASP A 116 -9.52 10.17 0.04
N PHE A 117 -9.30 10.41 1.33
CA PHE A 117 -8.21 9.77 2.06
C PHE A 117 -8.49 8.28 2.32
N ARG A 118 -7.66 7.41 1.75
CA ARG A 118 -7.71 5.95 1.92
C ARG A 118 -7.16 5.51 3.29
N CYS A 119 -6.03 6.08 3.69
CA CYS A 119 -5.44 5.97 5.01
C CYS A 119 -4.29 6.97 5.19
N ILE A 120 -3.85 7.16 6.43
CA ILE A 120 -2.59 7.84 6.76
C ILE A 120 -1.51 6.78 6.97
N ASP A 121 -0.39 6.92 6.25
CA ASP A 121 0.79 6.08 6.35
C ASP A 121 1.82 6.73 7.29
N VAL A 122 1.94 6.21 8.52
CA VAL A 122 2.82 6.76 9.55
C VAL A 122 4.13 5.98 9.54
N GLY A 123 5.08 6.50 8.75
CA GLY A 123 6.42 5.94 8.56
C GLY A 123 6.50 4.93 7.42
N ASN A 124 7.51 5.11 6.57
CA ASN A 124 7.81 4.26 5.42
C ASN A 124 9.16 3.55 5.58
N GLU A 125 9.13 2.22 5.65
CA GLU A 125 10.29 1.33 5.79
C GLU A 125 11.18 1.64 7.00
N VAL A 126 10.61 2.23 8.06
CA VAL A 126 11.33 2.59 9.28
C VAL A 126 11.67 1.36 10.12
N ILE A 127 10.87 0.31 10.03
CA ILE A 127 11.02 -0.93 10.81
C ILE A 127 11.93 -1.89 10.04
N PRO A 128 12.99 -2.46 10.68
CA PRO A 128 13.29 -2.48 12.11
C PRO A 128 14.37 -1.46 12.57
N GLY A 129 14.60 -0.38 11.82
CA GLY A 129 15.63 0.62 12.09
C GLY A 129 15.43 1.46 13.37
N ASP A 130 16.34 2.41 13.59
CA ASP A 130 16.48 3.13 14.88
C ASP A 130 15.22 3.89 15.32
N SER A 131 14.42 4.38 14.37
CA SER A 131 13.19 5.13 14.63
C SER A 131 11.94 4.24 14.77
N ALA A 132 12.07 2.90 14.70
CA ALA A 132 10.96 1.96 14.74
C ALA A 132 10.09 2.10 16.00
N ASN A 133 10.71 2.42 17.14
CA ASN A 133 10.00 2.60 18.42
C ASN A 133 9.06 3.82 18.43
N TYR A 134 9.20 4.76 17.49
CA TYR A 134 8.32 5.92 17.37
C TYR A 134 7.06 5.64 16.54
N VAL A 135 7.05 4.58 15.72
CA VAL A 135 5.95 4.32 14.78
C VAL A 135 4.62 4.11 15.49
N LEU A 136 4.53 3.15 16.43
CA LEU A 136 3.24 2.87 17.10
C LEU A 136 2.72 4.05 17.95
N PRO A 137 3.53 4.74 18.78
CA PRO A 137 3.05 5.94 19.47
C PRO A 137 2.57 7.03 18.51
N ALA A 138 3.28 7.28 17.41
CA ALA A 138 2.87 8.24 16.39
C ALA A 138 1.53 7.84 15.73
N MET A 139 1.37 6.56 15.36
CA MET A 139 0.11 6.03 14.82
C MET A 139 -1.06 6.28 15.77
N ARG A 140 -0.88 6.01 17.08
CA ARG A 140 -1.91 6.23 18.10
C ARG A 140 -2.27 7.70 18.24
N ASN A 141 -1.27 8.59 18.27
CA ASN A 141 -1.50 10.02 18.41
C ASN A 141 -2.20 10.61 17.17
N ILE A 142 -1.80 10.18 15.95
CA ILE A 142 -2.46 10.58 14.70
C ILE A 142 -3.90 10.06 14.67
N ALA A 143 -4.15 8.80 15.03
CA ALA A 143 -5.51 8.24 15.08
C ALA A 143 -6.41 9.00 16.06
N ALA A 144 -5.89 9.31 17.26
CA ALA A 144 -6.60 10.11 18.25
C ALA A 144 -6.90 11.53 17.74
N ALA A 145 -5.94 12.18 17.08
CA ALA A 145 -6.13 13.51 16.50
C ALA A 145 -7.15 13.53 15.35
N LEU A 146 -7.13 12.52 14.47
CA LEU A 146 -8.12 12.35 13.41
C LEU A 146 -9.54 12.19 14.00
N HIS A 147 -9.68 11.31 14.99
CA HIS A 147 -10.96 11.10 15.67
C HIS A 147 -11.45 12.38 16.37
N ALA A 148 -10.56 13.09 17.08
CA ALA A 148 -10.90 14.36 17.73
C ALA A 148 -11.33 15.46 16.74
N ALA A 149 -10.77 15.45 15.53
CA ALA A 149 -11.16 16.35 14.44
C ALA A 149 -12.43 15.88 13.69
N GLY A 150 -13.03 14.75 14.08
CA GLY A 150 -14.25 14.21 13.48
C GLY A 150 -14.02 13.40 12.20
N PHE A 151 -12.80 12.96 11.93
CA PHE A 151 -12.46 12.15 10.76
C PHE A 151 -12.33 10.68 11.12
N ASN A 152 -12.92 9.81 10.30
CA ASN A 152 -12.79 8.36 10.41
C ASN A 152 -11.86 7.82 9.32
N ILE A 153 -10.62 8.32 9.29
CA ILE A 153 -9.60 7.93 8.30
C ILE A 153 -8.70 6.85 8.94
N PRO A 154 -8.53 5.68 8.32
CA PRO A 154 -7.66 4.63 8.85
C PRO A 154 -6.20 5.09 8.98
N VAL A 155 -5.49 4.57 9.98
CA VAL A 155 -4.05 4.80 10.18
C VAL A 155 -3.30 3.49 10.01
N SER A 156 -2.23 3.50 9.22
CA SER A 156 -1.36 2.38 8.93
C SER A 156 0.13 2.80 8.98
N THR A 157 1.02 1.90 8.59
CA THR A 157 2.45 2.10 8.41
C THR A 157 2.94 1.21 7.27
N ALA A 158 3.92 1.66 6.50
CA ALA A 158 4.52 0.91 5.40
C ALA A 158 5.83 0.23 5.80
N VAL A 159 5.94 -1.05 5.49
CA VAL A 159 7.14 -1.86 5.70
C VAL A 159 7.66 -2.43 4.39
N SER A 160 8.98 -2.61 4.28
CA SER A 160 9.56 -3.42 3.19
C SER A 160 9.54 -4.89 3.54
N THR A 161 9.68 -5.78 2.56
CA THR A 161 9.85 -7.21 2.85
C THR A 161 11.13 -7.56 3.61
N ALA A 162 12.04 -6.60 3.87
CA ALA A 162 13.22 -6.79 4.72
C ALA A 162 12.86 -7.02 6.19
N VAL A 163 11.62 -6.76 6.62
CA VAL A 163 11.15 -7.14 7.96
C VAL A 163 11.00 -8.66 8.15
N LEU A 164 10.99 -9.44 7.07
CA LEU A 164 10.92 -10.90 7.13
C LEU A 164 12.29 -11.49 7.47
N GLY A 165 12.33 -12.36 8.48
CA GLY A 165 13.50 -13.20 8.77
C GLY A 165 13.46 -14.53 8.02
N THR A 166 12.26 -15.04 7.73
CA THR A 166 12.05 -16.23 6.89
C THR A 166 10.95 -15.93 5.88
N SER A 167 11.17 -16.30 4.63
CA SER A 167 10.23 -16.08 3.50
C SER A 167 10.20 -17.23 2.49
N TYR A 168 10.91 -18.32 2.76
CA TYR A 168 10.90 -19.50 1.89
C TYR A 168 10.77 -20.81 2.71
N PRO A 169 9.82 -21.69 2.36
CA PRO A 169 8.71 -21.42 1.45
C PRO A 169 7.71 -20.41 2.08
N PRO A 170 6.76 -19.84 1.31
CA PRO A 170 5.88 -18.77 1.80
C PRO A 170 5.09 -19.09 3.09
N SER A 171 4.68 -20.33 3.31
CA SER A 171 4.02 -20.80 4.55
C SER A 171 4.89 -20.67 5.80
N GLN A 172 6.21 -20.62 5.63
CA GLN A 172 7.18 -20.38 6.69
C GLN A 172 7.50 -18.91 6.90
N GLY A 173 6.81 -18.02 6.16
CA GLY A 173 6.88 -16.57 6.36
C GLY A 173 6.82 -16.18 7.83
N ALA A 174 7.84 -15.48 8.30
CA ALA A 174 7.96 -14.98 9.67
C ALA A 174 8.75 -13.67 9.69
N PHE A 175 8.28 -12.70 10.48
CA PHE A 175 9.07 -11.50 10.77
C PHE A 175 10.35 -11.88 11.52
N SER A 176 11.43 -11.13 11.30
CA SER A 176 12.66 -11.29 12.07
C SER A 176 12.41 -10.99 13.55
N ASP A 177 13.23 -11.52 14.45
CA ASP A 177 13.08 -11.27 15.89
C ASP A 177 13.09 -9.77 16.24
N GLN A 178 13.87 -8.97 15.52
CA GLN A 178 13.93 -7.53 15.71
C GLN A 178 12.65 -6.84 15.22
N ALA A 179 12.14 -7.24 14.05
CA ALA A 179 10.92 -6.67 13.49
C ALA A 179 9.67 -7.11 14.28
N SER A 180 9.62 -8.36 14.75
CA SER A 180 8.44 -8.91 15.45
C SER A 180 8.15 -8.18 16.77
N GLN A 181 9.20 -7.74 17.49
CA GLN A 181 9.07 -6.98 18.73
C GLN A 181 8.34 -5.65 18.53
N VAL A 182 8.56 -4.99 17.38
CA VAL A 182 7.90 -3.73 17.03
C VAL A 182 6.56 -3.99 16.35
N LEU A 183 6.50 -4.97 15.44
CA LEU A 183 5.32 -5.25 14.63
C LEU A 183 4.18 -5.91 15.40
N GLY A 184 4.43 -6.73 16.43
CA GLY A 184 3.35 -7.38 17.19
C GLY A 184 2.32 -6.38 17.76
N PRO A 185 2.76 -5.36 18.52
CA PRO A 185 1.88 -4.29 18.99
C PRO A 185 1.24 -3.45 17.87
N ILE A 186 1.94 -3.23 16.75
CA ILE A 186 1.40 -2.53 15.57
C ILE A 186 0.28 -3.35 14.92
N ILE A 187 0.50 -4.63 14.66
CA ILE A 187 -0.49 -5.56 14.11
C ILE A 187 -1.74 -5.61 14.98
N SER A 188 -1.56 -5.64 16.31
CA SER A 188 -2.69 -5.58 17.25
C SER A 188 -3.48 -4.27 17.10
N PHE A 189 -2.78 -3.13 16.95
CA PHE A 189 -3.41 -1.83 16.68
C PHE A 189 -4.13 -1.82 15.33
N LEU A 190 -3.53 -2.36 14.27
CA LEU A 190 -4.15 -2.44 12.95
C LEU A 190 -5.44 -3.27 12.99
N ALA A 191 -5.38 -4.45 13.61
CA ALA A 191 -6.52 -5.34 13.78
C ALA A 191 -7.66 -4.69 14.57
N SER A 192 -7.36 -3.98 15.66
CA SER A 192 -8.40 -3.34 16.49
C SER A 192 -9.10 -2.17 15.79
N ASN A 193 -8.45 -1.56 14.80
CA ASN A 193 -8.97 -0.40 14.06
C ASN A 193 -9.47 -0.76 12.65
N GLY A 194 -9.38 -2.03 12.23
CA GLY A 194 -9.71 -2.44 10.87
C GLY A 194 -8.81 -1.81 9.80
N SER A 195 -7.58 -1.44 10.16
CA SER A 195 -6.59 -0.88 9.23
C SER A 195 -5.78 -1.98 8.55
N PRO A 196 -5.38 -1.80 7.27
CA PRO A 196 -4.44 -2.71 6.62
C PRO A 196 -3.01 -2.48 7.13
N LEU A 197 -2.10 -3.41 6.85
CA LEU A 197 -0.66 -3.17 6.80
C LEU A 197 -0.26 -2.80 5.37
N LEU A 198 0.50 -1.72 5.21
CA LEU A 198 1.09 -1.33 3.93
C LEU A 198 2.42 -2.06 3.75
N VAL A 199 2.65 -2.65 2.57
CA VAL A 199 3.86 -3.45 2.32
C VAL A 199 4.45 -3.15 0.95
N ASN A 200 5.73 -2.80 0.94
CA ASN A 200 6.50 -2.60 -0.27
C ASN A 200 7.08 -3.95 -0.74
N VAL A 201 6.62 -4.43 -1.90
CA VAL A 201 6.90 -5.77 -2.44
C VAL A 201 7.61 -5.66 -3.78
N TYR A 202 8.89 -6.03 -3.84
CA TYR A 202 9.70 -5.88 -5.04
C TYR A 202 10.36 -7.20 -5.48
N PRO A 203 9.70 -7.97 -6.37
CA PRO A 203 10.31 -9.11 -7.06
C PRO A 203 11.62 -8.75 -7.80
N TYR A 204 11.74 -7.50 -8.25
CA TYR A 204 12.96 -6.99 -8.88
C TYR A 204 14.20 -7.16 -7.97
N PHE A 205 14.15 -6.69 -6.72
CA PHE A 205 15.31 -6.73 -5.83
C PHE A 205 15.70 -8.16 -5.43
N ALA A 206 14.72 -9.06 -5.28
CA ALA A 206 15.00 -10.47 -5.07
C ALA A 206 15.72 -11.10 -6.28
N TYR A 207 15.30 -10.74 -7.51
CA TYR A 207 15.94 -11.18 -8.74
C TYR A 207 17.35 -10.58 -8.92
N SER A 208 17.48 -9.25 -8.88
CA SER A 208 18.73 -8.56 -9.18
C SER A 208 19.83 -8.86 -8.15
N GLY A 209 19.45 -9.10 -6.89
CA GLY A 209 20.36 -9.52 -5.84
C GLY A 209 20.83 -10.98 -5.95
N ASN A 210 20.04 -11.87 -6.57
CA ASN A 210 20.33 -13.31 -6.66
C ASN A 210 19.94 -13.93 -8.02
N PRO A 211 20.44 -13.43 -9.16
CA PRO A 211 19.93 -13.82 -10.49
C PRO A 211 20.21 -15.29 -10.85
N GLY A 212 21.12 -15.96 -10.14
CA GLY A 212 21.38 -17.40 -10.28
C GLY A 212 20.43 -18.31 -9.51
N GLN A 213 19.65 -17.77 -8.56
CA GLN A 213 18.71 -18.54 -7.71
C GLN A 213 17.25 -18.12 -7.94
N VAL A 214 17.02 -16.81 -8.13
CA VAL A 214 15.71 -16.27 -8.44
C VAL A 214 15.58 -16.15 -9.95
N ARG A 215 14.65 -16.90 -10.54
CA ARG A 215 14.44 -16.93 -11.98
C ARG A 215 13.74 -15.66 -12.47
N LEU A 216 14.20 -15.09 -13.59
CA LEU A 216 13.60 -13.90 -14.19
C LEU A 216 12.13 -14.13 -14.58
N ASP A 217 11.81 -15.27 -15.19
CA ASP A 217 10.44 -15.58 -15.64
C ASP A 217 9.46 -15.68 -14.46
N TYR A 218 9.92 -16.19 -13.32
CA TYR A 218 9.16 -16.22 -12.07
C TYR A 218 8.90 -14.82 -11.52
N SER A 219 9.88 -13.91 -11.59
CA SER A 219 9.73 -12.52 -11.14
C SER A 219 8.90 -11.65 -12.09
N LEU A 220 8.83 -12.00 -13.38
CA LEU A 220 8.09 -11.27 -14.41
C LEU A 220 6.67 -11.81 -14.69
N PHE A 221 6.16 -12.74 -13.87
CA PHE A 221 4.88 -13.43 -14.09
C PHE A 221 4.80 -14.21 -15.42
N GLN A 222 5.93 -14.73 -15.91
CA GLN A 222 6.04 -15.43 -17.18
C GLN A 222 6.35 -16.94 -17.03
N ALA A 223 6.50 -17.45 -15.81
CA ALA A 223 6.74 -18.87 -15.61
C ALA A 223 5.58 -19.71 -16.19
N SER A 224 5.92 -20.78 -16.90
CA SER A 224 4.96 -21.67 -17.57
C SER A 224 4.24 -22.64 -16.64
N GLY A 225 4.58 -22.65 -15.35
CA GLY A 225 4.01 -23.54 -14.35
C GLY A 225 4.41 -23.15 -12.93
N VAL A 226 4.13 -24.02 -11.97
CA VAL A 226 4.52 -23.83 -10.57
C VAL A 226 6.05 -23.83 -10.46
N VAL A 227 6.60 -22.79 -9.84
CA VAL A 227 8.04 -22.65 -9.56
C VAL A 227 8.34 -23.05 -8.13
N VAL A 228 7.46 -22.70 -7.18
CA VAL A 228 7.57 -23.11 -5.78
C VAL A 228 6.31 -23.87 -5.38
N GLN A 229 6.47 -25.13 -4.98
CA GLN A 229 5.41 -25.95 -4.38
C GLN A 229 5.58 -25.93 -2.86
N ASP A 230 4.58 -25.41 -2.15
CA ASP A 230 4.56 -25.24 -0.70
C ASP A 230 3.33 -25.94 -0.12
N GLY A 231 3.50 -27.21 0.25
CA GLY A 231 2.37 -28.08 0.60
C GLY A 231 1.40 -28.19 -0.57
N SER A 232 0.14 -27.78 -0.37
CA SER A 232 -0.89 -27.72 -1.42
C SER A 232 -0.87 -26.43 -2.24
N LEU A 233 -0.05 -25.43 -1.87
CA LEU A 233 0.00 -24.13 -2.54
C LEU A 233 1.08 -24.14 -3.62
N GLY A 234 0.71 -23.78 -4.85
CA GLY A 234 1.64 -23.66 -5.96
C GLY A 234 1.81 -22.20 -6.36
N TYR A 235 3.04 -21.70 -6.34
CA TYR A 235 3.39 -20.34 -6.74
C TYR A 235 4.02 -20.33 -8.13
N SER A 236 3.38 -19.65 -9.07
CA SER A 236 3.86 -19.45 -10.44
C SER A 236 4.48 -18.07 -10.67
N ASN A 237 4.38 -17.16 -9.71
CA ASN A 237 5.05 -15.86 -9.75
C ASN A 237 5.59 -15.47 -8.36
N LEU A 238 6.67 -14.71 -8.32
CA LEU A 238 7.36 -14.34 -7.08
C LEU A 238 6.55 -13.35 -6.25
N PHE A 239 5.76 -12.49 -6.88
CA PHE A 239 4.92 -11.51 -6.21
C PHE A 239 3.95 -12.19 -5.22
N ASP A 240 3.20 -13.20 -5.67
CA ASP A 240 2.28 -13.96 -4.82
C ASP A 240 3.00 -14.63 -3.65
N ALA A 241 4.18 -15.20 -3.91
CA ALA A 241 4.99 -15.84 -2.87
C ALA A 241 5.46 -14.84 -1.81
N MET A 242 5.84 -13.62 -2.22
CA MET A 242 6.24 -12.55 -1.29
C MET A 242 5.04 -12.05 -0.47
N VAL A 243 3.89 -11.83 -1.11
CA VAL A 243 2.65 -11.42 -0.41
C VAL A 243 2.20 -12.49 0.60
N ASP A 244 2.20 -13.77 0.22
CA ASP A 244 1.81 -14.86 1.11
C ASP A 244 2.81 -15.13 2.23
N SER A 245 4.09 -14.81 2.02
CA SER A 245 5.09 -14.82 3.09
C SER A 245 4.75 -13.79 4.17
N VAL A 246 4.31 -12.59 3.77
CA VAL A 246 3.88 -11.56 4.71
C VAL A 246 2.62 -11.99 5.45
N TYR A 247 1.62 -12.53 4.75
CA TYR A 247 0.42 -13.04 5.41
C TYR A 247 0.73 -14.17 6.40
N SER A 248 1.64 -15.07 6.06
CA SER A 248 2.06 -16.13 6.98
C SER A 248 2.79 -15.56 8.20
N ALA A 249 3.57 -14.49 8.03
CA ALA A 249 4.21 -13.77 9.14
C ALA A 249 3.18 -13.07 10.04
N LEU A 250 2.16 -12.42 9.45
CA LEU A 250 1.04 -11.81 10.17
C LEU A 250 0.30 -12.84 11.03
N GLN A 251 -0.01 -14.01 10.48
CA GLN A 251 -0.71 -15.08 11.19
C GLN A 251 0.05 -15.56 12.44
N ARG A 252 1.39 -15.51 12.43
CA ARG A 252 2.23 -15.89 13.58
C ARG A 252 2.23 -14.85 14.71
N LEU A 253 1.80 -13.63 14.44
CA LEU A 253 1.63 -12.55 15.42
C LEU A 253 0.14 -12.24 15.66
N ASP A 254 -0.72 -13.25 15.54
CA ASP A 254 -2.18 -13.17 15.70
C ASP A 254 -2.87 -12.13 14.78
N GLY A 255 -2.19 -11.72 13.71
CA GLY A 255 -2.63 -10.72 12.74
C GLY A 255 -3.51 -11.25 11.61
N SER A 256 -4.20 -12.37 11.80
CA SER A 256 -4.98 -13.03 10.73
C SER A 256 -6.10 -12.15 10.15
N GLY A 257 -6.58 -11.17 10.92
CA GLY A 257 -7.59 -10.20 10.49
C GLY A 257 -7.02 -8.92 9.85
N VAL A 258 -5.70 -8.78 9.74
CA VAL A 258 -5.06 -7.61 9.14
C VAL A 258 -4.89 -7.85 7.64
N ASP A 259 -5.49 -6.98 6.83
CA ASP A 259 -5.30 -6.98 5.38
C ASP A 259 -3.92 -6.45 5.00
N VAL A 260 -3.45 -6.84 3.82
CA VAL A 260 -2.20 -6.36 3.23
C VAL A 260 -2.56 -5.54 2.01
N VAL A 261 -2.06 -4.32 1.95
CA VAL A 261 -2.07 -3.48 0.75
C VAL A 261 -0.63 -3.41 0.26
N VAL A 262 -0.39 -3.77 -1.00
CA VAL A 262 0.94 -3.63 -1.58
C VAL A 262 1.13 -2.15 -1.91
N SER A 263 1.82 -1.42 -1.05
CA SER A 263 1.93 0.05 -1.11
C SER A 263 3.00 0.55 -2.07
N GLU A 264 3.88 -0.34 -2.52
CA GLU A 264 4.81 -0.14 -3.61
C GLU A 264 5.16 -1.48 -4.26
N THR A 265 5.27 -1.46 -5.58
CA THR A 265 5.92 -2.51 -6.36
C THR A 265 6.29 -1.98 -7.74
N GLY A 266 7.41 -2.41 -8.31
CA GLY A 266 7.85 -1.90 -9.60
C GLY A 266 9.10 -2.58 -10.13
N TRP A 267 9.52 -2.16 -11.30
CA TRP A 267 10.70 -2.69 -11.97
C TRP A 267 11.42 -1.56 -12.73
N PRO A 268 12.72 -1.32 -12.50
CA PRO A 268 13.43 -0.21 -13.11
C PRO A 268 13.71 -0.47 -14.59
N SER A 269 13.62 0.60 -15.39
CA SER A 269 13.79 0.55 -16.86
C SER A 269 15.24 0.74 -17.32
N ALA A 270 16.11 1.22 -16.44
CA ALA A 270 17.53 1.48 -16.67
C ALA A 270 18.27 1.59 -15.33
N GLY A 271 19.56 1.97 -15.34
CA GLY A 271 20.37 2.14 -14.13
C GLY A 271 21.58 1.21 -14.03
N GLY A 272 21.70 0.26 -14.96
CA GLY A 272 22.90 -0.59 -15.14
C GLY A 272 22.90 -1.89 -14.33
N GLU A 273 21.96 -2.07 -13.40
CA GLU A 273 21.79 -3.30 -12.63
C GLU A 273 21.12 -4.43 -13.44
N THR A 274 21.35 -5.66 -13.00
CA THR A 274 20.87 -6.86 -13.69
C THR A 274 19.35 -6.86 -13.84
N GLY A 275 18.87 -6.95 -15.08
CA GLY A 275 17.46 -7.01 -15.42
C GLY A 275 16.75 -5.66 -15.53
N ALA A 276 17.40 -4.55 -15.22
CA ALA A 276 16.83 -3.21 -15.35
C ALA A 276 16.80 -2.77 -16.83
N THR A 277 15.70 -3.08 -17.52
CA THR A 277 15.49 -2.74 -18.93
C THR A 277 14.06 -2.27 -19.16
N VAL A 278 13.86 -1.42 -20.16
CA VAL A 278 12.52 -0.94 -20.59
C VAL A 278 11.58 -2.11 -20.85
N ASP A 279 12.06 -3.18 -21.51
CA ASP A 279 11.24 -4.35 -21.81
C ASP A 279 10.81 -5.12 -20.56
N ASN A 280 11.73 -5.37 -19.62
CA ASN A 280 11.39 -6.07 -18.38
C ASN A 280 10.45 -5.21 -17.51
N ALA A 281 10.67 -3.90 -17.44
CA ALA A 281 9.80 -2.99 -16.72
C ALA A 281 8.37 -2.99 -17.30
N ARG A 282 8.25 -2.89 -18.63
CA ARG A 282 6.97 -2.99 -19.34
C ARG A 282 6.28 -4.34 -19.09
N ILE A 283 7.02 -5.45 -19.16
CA ILE A 283 6.48 -6.80 -18.92
C ILE A 283 5.98 -6.92 -17.48
N TYR A 284 6.80 -6.57 -16.50
CA TYR A 284 6.46 -6.66 -15.08
C TYR A 284 5.18 -5.89 -14.78
N ASN A 285 5.16 -4.61 -15.14
CA ASN A 285 4.07 -3.70 -14.81
C ASN A 285 2.76 -4.10 -15.51
N ASN A 286 2.77 -4.46 -16.79
CA ASN A 286 1.55 -4.92 -17.48
C ASN A 286 1.07 -6.29 -17.00
N ASN A 287 1.96 -7.19 -16.62
CA ASN A 287 1.56 -8.49 -16.09
C ASN A 287 1.01 -8.37 -14.67
N LEU A 288 1.55 -7.45 -13.86
CA LEU A 288 0.99 -7.10 -12.55
C LEU A 288 -0.44 -6.57 -12.69
N VAL A 289 -0.67 -5.60 -13.59
CA VAL A 289 -2.03 -5.07 -13.83
C VAL A 289 -2.98 -6.20 -14.25
N LYS A 290 -2.58 -7.06 -15.18
CA LYS A 290 -3.38 -8.24 -15.59
C LYS A 290 -3.63 -9.20 -14.43
N HIS A 291 -2.66 -9.41 -13.55
CA HIS A 291 -2.80 -10.28 -12.39
C HIS A 291 -3.82 -9.71 -11.40
N VAL A 292 -3.72 -8.42 -11.05
CA VAL A 292 -4.65 -7.75 -10.13
C VAL A 292 -6.07 -7.66 -10.72
N ASN A 293 -6.20 -7.34 -12.01
CA ASN A 293 -7.49 -7.23 -12.69
C ASN A 293 -8.20 -8.58 -12.87
N LYS A 294 -7.48 -9.71 -12.82
CA LYS A 294 -8.10 -11.06 -12.79
C LYS A 294 -8.82 -11.37 -11.47
N ALA A 295 -8.58 -10.59 -10.41
CA ALA A 295 -9.16 -10.80 -9.08
C ALA A 295 -8.93 -12.22 -8.52
N ALA A 296 -7.86 -12.89 -8.93
CA ALA A 296 -7.57 -14.26 -8.50
C ALA A 296 -7.06 -14.34 -7.05
N GLY A 297 -6.59 -13.22 -6.50
CA GLY A 297 -5.85 -13.19 -5.24
C GLY A 297 -4.53 -13.95 -5.34
N THR A 298 -4.02 -14.38 -4.20
CA THR A 298 -2.82 -15.21 -4.09
C THR A 298 -3.19 -16.67 -3.85
N PRO A 299 -2.27 -17.64 -4.00
CA PRO A 299 -2.52 -19.03 -3.66
C PRO A 299 -3.06 -19.26 -2.24
N LYS A 300 -2.58 -18.53 -1.23
CA LYS A 300 -3.06 -18.64 0.16
C LYS A 300 -4.43 -17.99 0.38
N PHE A 301 -4.78 -16.96 -0.39
CA PHE A 301 -6.07 -16.26 -0.32
C PHE A 301 -6.75 -16.18 -1.71
N PRO A 302 -7.19 -17.32 -2.26
CA PRO A 302 -7.79 -17.36 -3.59
C PRO A 302 -9.09 -16.55 -3.61
N GLY A 303 -9.26 -15.74 -4.65
CA GLY A 303 -10.42 -14.87 -4.84
C GLY A 303 -10.45 -13.62 -3.95
N LYS A 304 -9.46 -13.42 -3.08
CA LYS A 304 -9.33 -12.17 -2.32
C LYS A 304 -8.75 -11.09 -3.23
N PRO A 305 -9.45 -9.96 -3.44
CA PRO A 305 -8.92 -8.89 -4.28
C PRO A 305 -7.65 -8.27 -3.69
N LEU A 306 -6.76 -7.81 -4.56
CA LEU A 306 -5.52 -7.15 -4.19
C LEU A 306 -5.64 -5.64 -4.45
N GLU A 307 -5.18 -4.86 -3.47
CA GLU A 307 -4.95 -3.42 -3.58
C GLU A 307 -3.45 -3.21 -3.75
N VAL A 308 -3.03 -2.68 -4.91
CA VAL A 308 -1.60 -2.61 -5.28
C VAL A 308 -1.25 -1.25 -5.85
N TYR A 309 -0.16 -0.65 -5.38
CA TYR A 309 0.37 0.63 -5.83
C TYR A 309 1.68 0.42 -6.59
N MET A 310 1.70 0.85 -7.85
CA MET A 310 2.85 0.71 -8.74
C MET A 310 3.82 1.87 -8.54
N PHE A 311 5.10 1.55 -8.37
CA PHE A 311 6.18 2.48 -8.18
C PHE A 311 6.99 2.64 -9.48
N ALA A 312 7.02 3.83 -10.10
CA ALA A 312 6.28 5.05 -9.75
C ALA A 312 5.79 5.80 -11.00
N MET A 313 5.06 6.90 -10.81
CA MET A 313 4.55 7.69 -11.93
C MET A 313 5.68 8.22 -12.81
N PHE A 314 6.73 8.79 -12.22
CA PHE A 314 7.83 9.43 -12.96
C PHE A 314 9.21 8.87 -12.59
N ASN A 315 10.16 9.02 -13.50
CA ASN A 315 11.58 8.93 -13.17
C ASN A 315 11.97 10.11 -12.25
N GLU A 316 12.68 9.84 -11.17
CA GLU A 316 12.98 10.78 -10.09
C GLU A 316 14.48 11.08 -10.04
N ASP A 317 14.92 12.18 -10.66
CA ASP A 317 16.34 12.46 -10.90
C ASP A 317 17.15 12.89 -9.67
N GLN A 318 16.50 13.26 -8.58
CA GLN A 318 17.15 13.57 -7.31
C GLN A 318 17.36 12.35 -6.42
N LYS A 319 16.92 11.16 -6.84
CA LYS A 319 17.28 9.90 -6.17
C LYS A 319 18.75 9.51 -6.37
N PRO A 320 19.29 8.56 -5.59
CA PRO A 320 20.63 8.02 -5.82
C PRO A 320 20.83 7.58 -7.27
N VAL A 321 22.02 7.80 -7.83
CA VAL A 321 22.34 7.37 -9.20
C VAL A 321 22.25 5.85 -9.29
N GLY A 322 21.56 5.34 -10.32
CA GLY A 322 21.34 3.90 -10.52
C GLY A 322 19.90 3.62 -10.93
N THR A 323 19.38 2.46 -10.51
CA THR A 323 17.99 2.07 -10.81
C THR A 323 16.94 2.93 -10.14
N GLU A 324 17.26 3.51 -8.98
CA GLU A 324 16.36 4.39 -8.22
C GLU A 324 15.82 5.59 -9.02
N ARG A 325 16.56 6.05 -10.05
CA ARG A 325 16.11 7.13 -10.94
C ARG A 325 15.21 6.68 -12.09
N ASN A 326 14.96 5.37 -12.23
CA ASN A 326 14.46 4.75 -13.46
C ASN A 326 13.22 3.85 -13.25
N PHE A 327 12.52 3.99 -12.13
CA PHE A 327 11.26 3.26 -11.84
C PHE A 327 10.02 3.88 -12.50
N GLY A 328 10.13 5.07 -13.09
CA GLY A 328 9.03 5.78 -13.71
C GLY A 328 8.39 5.04 -14.88
N MET A 329 7.06 5.08 -14.92
CA MET A 329 6.30 4.73 -16.13
C MET A 329 6.30 5.87 -17.14
N PHE A 330 6.48 7.11 -16.67
CA PHE A 330 6.57 8.32 -17.48
C PHE A 330 7.90 9.05 -17.26
N TYR A 331 8.39 9.69 -18.32
CA TYR A 331 9.42 10.72 -18.19
C TYR A 331 8.83 11.99 -17.58
N PRO A 332 9.66 12.89 -17.03
CA PRO A 332 9.20 14.16 -16.48
C PRO A 332 8.47 15.07 -17.50
N ASP A 333 8.67 14.87 -18.80
CA ASP A 333 7.91 15.56 -19.86
C ASP A 333 6.52 14.96 -20.14
N MET A 334 6.08 13.99 -19.32
CA MET A 334 4.84 13.23 -19.41
C MET A 334 4.74 12.28 -20.61
N THR A 335 5.82 12.04 -21.34
CA THR A 335 5.89 10.94 -22.32
C THR A 335 6.07 9.60 -21.62
N GLU A 336 5.58 8.52 -22.22
CA GLU A 336 5.74 7.17 -21.66
C GLU A 336 7.20 6.71 -21.80
N VAL A 337 7.77 6.15 -20.72
CA VAL A 337 8.99 5.32 -20.83
C VAL A 337 8.63 4.00 -21.53
N TYR A 338 7.48 3.45 -21.18
CA TYR A 338 6.83 2.30 -21.78
C TYR A 338 5.32 2.36 -21.51
N HIS A 339 4.53 1.75 -22.38
CA HIS A 339 3.07 1.70 -22.23
C HIS A 339 2.63 0.77 -21.10
N VAL A 340 1.63 1.18 -20.32
CA VAL A 340 0.96 0.38 -19.29
C VAL A 340 -0.56 0.42 -19.51
N ASP A 341 -1.17 -0.76 -19.63
CA ASP A 341 -2.60 -0.97 -19.77
C ASP A 341 -3.29 -1.00 -18.38
N PHE A 342 -3.55 0.17 -17.79
CA PHE A 342 -4.23 0.30 -16.47
C PHE A 342 -5.66 -0.24 -16.45
#